data_AF-A0A9E5NGF3-F1
#
_entry.id   AF-A0A9E5NGF3-F1
#
_cell.length_a   1.000
_cell.length_b   1.000
_cell.length_c   1.000
_cell.angle_alpha   90.00
_cell.angle_beta   90.00
_cell.angle_gamma   90.00
#
_symmetry.space_group_name_H-M   'P 1'
#
loop_
_entity.id
_entity.type
_entity.pdbx_description
1 polymer ?
#
loop_
_entity_poly.entity_id
_entity_poly.type
_entity_poly.pdbx_seq_one_letter_code
_entity_poly.pdbx_strand_id
1 'polypeptide(L)'
;GVVLYEMVTGRLPFEDESPLSLALKHINENPTPPRRYAPDLPEAVEAVILQVLAKEPSDRFPTARAMVDALKHAWNGPLLLPIGAASRPARSLRSLSQTIGDRMASFSGWQKGLLAIGLLVLLLIGLGGTFLLGWGGDSAALAV
;
A
#
# COMPACT_ATOMS: atom_id res chain seq x y z
N GLY A 1 4.64 -16.07 1.51
CA GLY A 1 4.82 -14.67 1.11
C GLY A 1 6.18 -14.43 0.53
N VAL A 2 7.18 -14.28 1.39
CA VAL A 2 8.59 -14.06 1.00
C VAL A 2 9.06 -15.07 -0.06
N VAL A 3 8.86 -16.36 0.19
CA VAL A 3 9.24 -17.41 -0.78
C VAL A 3 8.52 -17.27 -2.13
N LEU A 4 7.25 -16.86 -2.14
CA LEU A 4 6.52 -16.63 -3.40
C LEU A 4 7.13 -15.47 -4.19
N TYR A 5 7.44 -14.38 -3.50
CA TYR A 5 8.11 -13.22 -4.10
C TYR A 5 9.47 -13.63 -4.69
N GLU A 6 10.26 -14.40 -3.94
CA GLU A 6 11.58 -14.87 -4.37
C GLU A 6 11.50 -15.84 -5.55
N MET A 7 10.56 -16.79 -5.54
CA MET A 7 10.37 -17.70 -6.69
C MET A 7 10.02 -16.94 -7.98
N VAL A 8 9.31 -15.81 -7.88
CA VAL A 8 8.89 -15.01 -9.03
C VAL A 8 9.99 -14.05 -9.50
N THR A 9 10.73 -13.45 -8.57
CA THR A 9 11.70 -12.39 -8.87
C THR A 9 13.16 -12.84 -8.84
N GLY A 10 13.44 -14.02 -8.29
CA GLY A 10 14.79 -14.50 -7.98
C GLY A 10 15.49 -13.73 -6.85
N ARG A 11 14.76 -12.90 -6.10
CA ARG A 11 15.31 -11.98 -5.10
C ARG A 11 14.45 -11.94 -3.85
N LEU A 12 15.06 -11.67 -2.70
CA LEU A 12 14.30 -11.42 -1.47
C LEU A 12 13.58 -10.06 -1.54
N PRO A 13 12.40 -9.93 -0.92
CA PRO A 13 11.69 -8.65 -0.82
C PRO A 13 12.40 -7.65 0.09
N PHE A 14 13.16 -8.15 1.08
CA PHE A 14 13.97 -7.38 2.00
C PHE A 14 15.30 -8.10 2.20
N GLU A 15 16.39 -7.35 2.19
CA GLU A 15 17.74 -7.86 2.40
C GLU A 15 18.56 -6.81 3.14
N ASP A 16 19.33 -7.25 4.14
CA ASP A 16 20.26 -6.41 4.89
C ASP A 16 21.33 -7.30 5.55
N GLU A 17 22.54 -6.78 5.72
CA GLU A 17 23.64 -7.49 6.39
C GLU A 17 23.41 -7.59 7.89
N SER A 18 22.70 -6.63 8.47
CA SER A 18 22.37 -6.61 9.89
C SER A 18 21.02 -7.28 10.16
N PRO A 19 20.94 -8.31 11.02
CA PRO A 19 19.67 -8.94 11.38
C PRO A 19 18.66 -7.97 11.98
N LEU A 20 19.13 -6.98 12.74
CA LEU A 20 18.27 -5.94 13.33
C LEU A 20 17.68 -5.05 12.23
N SER A 21 18.52 -4.60 11.29
CA SER A 21 18.06 -3.80 10.15
C SER A 21 17.06 -4.57 9.30
N LEU A 22 17.32 -5.85 9.00
CA LEU A 22 16.39 -6.71 8.29
C LEU A 22 15.04 -6.83 9.00
N ALA A 23 15.04 -7.04 10.32
CA ALA A 23 13.81 -7.06 11.11
C ALA A 23 13.04 -5.72 11.02
N LEU A 24 13.74 -4.58 11.07
CA LEU A 24 13.12 -3.27 10.90
C LEU A 24 12.53 -3.07 9.49
N LYS A 25 13.18 -3.57 8.43
CA LYS A 25 12.61 -3.57 7.07
C LYS A 25 11.33 -4.41 7.00
N HIS A 26 11.33 -5.57 7.65
CA HIS A 26 10.14 -6.41 7.74
C HIS A 26 8.97 -5.71 8.44
N ILE A 27 9.21 -4.80 9.39
CA ILE A 27 8.18 -4.03 10.08
C ILE A 27 7.73 -2.82 9.24
N ASN A 28 8.68 -2.01 8.77
CA ASN A 28 8.38 -0.65 8.30
C ASN A 28 8.43 -0.49 6.77
N GLU A 29 9.21 -1.29 6.06
CA GLU A 29 9.52 -1.05 4.65
C GLU A 29 8.58 -1.84 3.74
N ASN A 30 8.02 -1.19 2.72
CA ASN A 30 7.23 -1.90 1.72
C ASN A 30 8.15 -2.65 0.74
N PRO A 31 7.79 -3.88 0.33
CA PRO A 31 8.60 -4.61 -0.64
C PRO A 31 8.60 -3.88 -1.98
N THR A 32 9.71 -3.96 -2.72
CA THR A 32 9.75 -3.47 -4.10
C THR A 32 8.71 -4.22 -4.94
N PRO A 33 7.96 -3.57 -5.85
CA PRO A 33 7.00 -4.26 -6.70
C PRO A 33 7.68 -5.34 -7.56
N PRO A 34 7.20 -6.61 -7.56
CA PRO A 34 7.76 -7.71 -8.35
C PRO A 34 7.98 -7.39 -9.84
N ARG A 35 7.09 -6.58 -10.46
CA ARG A 35 7.21 -6.21 -11.88
C ARG A 35 8.43 -5.34 -12.20
N ARG A 36 9.11 -4.80 -11.18
CA ARG A 36 10.43 -4.16 -11.35
C ARG A 36 11.52 -5.16 -11.75
N TYR A 37 11.38 -6.41 -11.35
CA TYR A 37 12.33 -7.50 -11.63
C TYR A 37 11.82 -8.50 -12.66
N ALA A 38 10.49 -8.69 -12.73
CA ALA A 38 9.81 -9.54 -13.71
C ALA A 38 8.75 -8.74 -14.48
N PRO A 39 9.13 -7.97 -15.51
CA PRO A 39 8.22 -7.07 -16.23
C PRO A 39 7.02 -7.77 -16.89
N ASP A 40 7.21 -9.02 -17.31
CA ASP A 40 6.18 -9.86 -17.94
C ASP A 40 5.16 -10.43 -16.94
N LEU A 41 5.37 -10.22 -15.64
CA LEU A 41 4.45 -10.68 -14.61
C LEU A 41 3.10 -9.94 -14.74
N PRO A 42 1.96 -10.65 -14.79
CA PRO A 42 0.66 -10.01 -14.82
C PRO A 42 0.42 -9.12 -13.59
N GLU A 43 -0.17 -7.94 -13.79
CA GLU A 43 -0.45 -6.96 -12.72
C GLU A 43 -1.31 -7.56 -11.60
N ALA A 44 -2.29 -8.39 -11.96
CA ALA A 44 -3.12 -9.09 -10.98
C ALA A 44 -2.29 -10.02 -10.07
N VAL A 45 -1.24 -10.65 -10.60
CA VAL A 45 -0.36 -11.54 -9.82
C VAL A 45 0.54 -10.73 -8.90
N GLU A 46 1.07 -9.59 -9.38
CA GLU A 46 1.78 -8.63 -8.54
C GLU A 46 0.93 -8.17 -7.34
N ALA A 47 -0.33 -7.81 -7.58
CA ALA A 47 -1.25 -7.41 -6.51
C ALA A 47 -1.42 -8.50 -5.44
N VAL A 48 -1.56 -9.77 -5.85
CA VAL A 48 -1.65 -10.90 -4.91
C VAL A 48 -0.36 -11.05 -4.10
N ILE A 49 0.81 -10.95 -4.74
CA ILE A 49 2.11 -11.07 -4.06
C ILE A 49 2.27 -9.94 -3.02
N LEU A 50 1.95 -8.71 -3.39
CA LEU A 50 2.03 -7.55 -2.49
C LEU A 50 1.05 -7.69 -1.30
N GLN A 51 -0.17 -8.18 -1.55
CA GLN A 51 -1.15 -8.42 -0.49
C GLN A 51 -0.68 -9.50 0.50
N VAL A 52 -0.06 -10.58 0.02
CA VAL A 52 0.53 -11.60 0.92
C VAL A 52 1.65 -11.03 1.79
N LEU A 53 2.36 -10.00 1.29
CA LEU A 53 3.44 -9.31 2.00
C LEU A 53 2.96 -8.11 2.83
N ALA A 54 1.65 -7.88 2.96
CA ALA A 54 1.11 -6.79 3.74
C ALA A 54 1.60 -6.84 5.19
N LYS A 55 1.85 -5.66 5.78
CA LYS A 55 2.36 -5.54 7.15
C LYS A 55 1.30 -5.97 8.15
N GLU A 56 0.11 -5.40 8.01
CA GLU A 56 -1.05 -5.75 8.82
C GLU A 56 -1.59 -7.14 8.44
N PRO A 57 -1.71 -8.08 9.40
CA PRO A 57 -2.26 -9.40 9.13
C PRO A 57 -3.69 -9.39 8.60
N SER A 58 -4.49 -8.38 8.95
CA SER A 58 -5.87 -8.19 8.47
C SER A 58 -5.95 -7.94 6.97
N ASP A 59 -4.88 -7.39 6.39
CA ASP A 59 -4.83 -7.04 4.97
C ASP A 59 -4.38 -8.23 4.11
N ARG A 60 -3.86 -9.28 4.76
CA ARG A 60 -3.45 -10.53 4.11
C ARG A 60 -4.66 -11.42 3.82
N PHE A 61 -4.41 -12.49 3.07
CA PHE A 61 -5.41 -13.51 2.85
C PHE A 61 -5.76 -14.24 4.16
N PRO A 62 -7.06 -14.44 4.45
CA PRO A 62 -7.50 -15.05 5.71
C PRO A 62 -7.08 -16.52 5.82
N THR A 63 -6.84 -17.19 4.68
CA THR A 63 -6.35 -18.57 4.63
C THR A 63 -5.39 -18.76 3.47
N ALA A 64 -4.52 -19.77 3.58
CA ALA A 64 -3.68 -20.21 2.46
C ALA A 64 -4.51 -20.62 1.24
N ARG A 65 -5.70 -21.20 1.45
CA ARG A 65 -6.60 -21.56 0.36
C ARG A 65 -7.10 -20.33 -0.40
N ALA A 66 -7.52 -19.29 0.32
CA ALA A 66 -7.94 -18.03 -0.29
C ALA A 66 -6.81 -17.38 -1.11
N MET A 67 -5.57 -17.43 -0.61
CA MET A 67 -4.39 -16.98 -1.35
C MET A 67 -4.18 -17.76 -2.65
N VAL A 68 -4.25 -19.10 -2.60
CA VAL A 68 -4.08 -19.96 -3.78
C VAL A 68 -5.18 -19.71 -4.80
N ASP A 69 -6.43 -19.57 -4.36
CA ASP A 69 -7.54 -19.29 -5.26
C ASP A 69 -7.36 -17.91 -5.90
N ALA A 70 -6.98 -16.87 -5.15
CA ALA A 70 -6.67 -15.55 -5.70
C ALA A 70 -5.54 -15.59 -6.73
N LEU A 71 -4.46 -16.32 -6.44
CA LEU A 71 -3.32 -16.48 -7.35
C LEU A 71 -3.72 -17.17 -8.67
N LYS A 72 -4.57 -18.21 -8.60
CA LYS A 72 -5.10 -18.88 -9.80
C LYS A 72 -5.95 -17.95 -10.66
N HIS A 73 -6.82 -17.15 -10.04
CA HIS A 73 -7.64 -16.19 -10.78
C HIS A 73 -6.77 -15.09 -11.40
N ALA A 74 -5.77 -14.61 -10.67
CA ALA A 74 -4.83 -13.60 -11.15
C ALA A 74 -4.01 -14.09 -12.36
N TRP A 75 -3.59 -15.35 -12.35
CA TRP A 75 -2.80 -15.95 -13.43
C TRP A 75 -3.62 -16.18 -14.72
N ASN A 76 -4.88 -16.57 -14.57
CA ASN A 76 -5.74 -16.89 -15.72
C ASN A 76 -6.32 -15.63 -16.41
N GLY A 77 -6.02 -14.43 -15.90
CA GLY A 77 -6.57 -13.15 -16.36
C GLY A 77 -8.10 -13.05 -16.14
N PRO A 78 -8.72 -11.88 -16.44
CA PRO A 78 -10.15 -11.88 -16.67
C PRO A 78 -10.41 -12.86 -17.81
N LEU A 79 -11.19 -13.91 -17.53
CA LEU A 79 -11.88 -14.63 -18.58
C LEU A 79 -12.51 -13.55 -19.46
N LEU A 80 -11.99 -13.37 -20.68
CA LEU A 80 -12.83 -12.95 -21.78
C LEU A 80 -13.92 -14.01 -21.80
N LEU A 81 -15.01 -13.74 -21.07
CA LEU A 81 -16.14 -14.65 -21.01
C LEU A 81 -16.52 -14.90 -22.48
N PRO A 82 -16.69 -16.16 -22.91
CA PRO A 82 -17.40 -16.42 -24.14
C PRO A 82 -18.70 -15.63 -24.06
N ILE A 83 -18.91 -14.70 -24.97
CA ILE A 83 -20.14 -13.93 -25.11
C ILE A 83 -21.22 -14.98 -25.43
N GLY A 84 -21.83 -15.56 -24.40
CA GLY A 84 -22.62 -16.79 -24.53
C GLY A 84 -23.00 -17.49 -23.22
N ALA A 85 -22.33 -17.21 -22.09
CA ALA A 85 -22.72 -17.78 -20.79
C ALA A 85 -23.83 -17.00 -20.05
N ALA A 86 -24.68 -16.27 -20.79
CA ALA A 86 -25.89 -15.66 -20.25
C ALA A 86 -26.95 -16.73 -20.00
N SER A 87 -26.79 -17.53 -18.94
CA SER A 87 -27.85 -18.38 -18.37
C SER A 87 -27.43 -18.92 -16.99
N ARG A 88 -27.34 -18.04 -15.98
CA ARG A 88 -27.48 -18.44 -14.57
C ARG A 88 -28.50 -17.50 -13.90
N PRO A 89 -29.57 -18.03 -13.28
CA PRO A 89 -30.73 -17.24 -12.91
C PRO A 89 -30.41 -16.25 -11.78
N ALA A 90 -30.90 -15.03 -11.97
CA ALA A 90 -30.79 -13.88 -11.10
C ALA A 90 -31.45 -14.11 -9.71
N ARG A 91 -30.74 -14.79 -8.80
CA ARG A 91 -31.17 -14.93 -7.40
C ARG A 91 -30.16 -14.44 -6.35
N SER A 92 -28.92 -14.09 -6.73
CA SER A 92 -27.87 -13.61 -5.79
C SER A 92 -27.57 -12.11 -5.87
N LEU A 93 -28.24 -11.33 -6.73
CA LEU A 93 -27.90 -9.92 -6.97
C LEU A 93 -28.32 -8.95 -5.84
N ARG A 94 -29.01 -9.42 -4.79
CA ARG A 94 -29.29 -8.59 -3.60
C ARG A 94 -28.21 -8.66 -2.52
N SER A 95 -27.43 -9.73 -2.45
CA SER A 95 -26.35 -9.85 -1.44
C SER A 95 -25.01 -9.31 -1.94
N LEU A 96 -24.81 -9.26 -3.27
CA LEU A 96 -23.58 -8.73 -3.87
C LEU A 96 -23.51 -7.19 -3.80
N SER A 97 -24.64 -6.48 -3.76
CA SER A 97 -24.61 -5.01 -3.67
C SER A 97 -24.18 -4.52 -2.28
N GLN A 98 -24.38 -5.30 -1.22
CA GLN A 98 -23.96 -4.90 0.13
C GLN A 98 -22.47 -5.11 0.36
N THR A 99 -21.86 -6.17 -0.17
CA THR A 99 -20.43 -6.46 0.05
C THR A 99 -19.48 -5.60 -0.79
N ILE A 100 -19.94 -5.09 -1.94
CA ILE A 100 -19.08 -4.29 -2.84
C ILE A 100 -18.92 -2.85 -2.33
N GLY A 101 -19.95 -2.27 -1.70
CA GLY A 101 -19.89 -0.91 -1.14
C GLY A 101 -18.87 -0.76 0.00
N ASP A 102 -18.80 -1.74 0.91
CA ASP A 102 -17.92 -1.68 2.08
C ASP A 102 -16.44 -1.94 1.72
N ARG A 103 -16.17 -2.74 0.69
CA ARG A 103 -14.79 -3.03 0.26
C ARG A 103 -14.15 -1.90 -0.56
N MET A 104 -14.94 -1.05 -1.22
CA MET A 104 -14.44 0.15 -1.88
C MET A 104 -14.13 1.28 -0.88
N ALA A 105 -14.84 1.34 0.25
CA ALA A 105 -14.57 2.32 1.31
C ALA A 105 -13.27 2.04 2.10
N SER A 106 -12.69 0.85 1.96
CA SER A 106 -11.47 0.41 2.65
C SER A 106 -10.21 0.46 1.78
N PHE A 107 -10.18 1.36 0.79
CA PHE A 107 -8.94 1.79 0.12
C PHE A 107 -8.40 3.12 0.70
N SER A 108 -9.10 3.70 1.69
CA SER A 108 -8.90 5.06 2.21
C SER A 108 -7.82 5.21 3.31
N GLY A 109 -7.07 4.16 3.64
CA GLY A 109 -6.07 4.20 4.71
C GLY A 109 -4.80 4.97 4.35
N TRP A 110 -4.38 4.93 3.08
CA TRP A 110 -3.09 5.49 2.64
C TRP A 110 -3.17 6.99 2.29
N GLN A 111 -4.34 7.50 1.87
CA GLN A 111 -4.52 8.93 1.59
C GLN A 111 -4.58 9.79 2.87
N LYS A 112 -5.05 9.23 4.00
CA LYS A 112 -5.20 9.99 5.25
C LYS A 112 -3.85 10.31 5.93
N GLY A 113 -2.85 9.45 5.78
CA GLY A 113 -1.49 9.70 6.29
C GLY A 113 -0.74 10.80 5.53
N LEU A 114 -0.87 10.84 4.21
CA LEU A 114 -0.20 11.85 3.37
C LEU A 114 -0.73 13.27 3.60
N LEU A 115 -2.04 13.44 3.84
CA LEU A 115 -2.64 14.76 4.11
C LEU A 115 -2.30 15.30 5.50
N ALA A 116 -2.20 14.44 6.52
CA ALA A 116 -1.84 14.86 7.88
C ALA A 116 -0.37 15.32 7.97
N ILE A 117 0.55 14.64 7.27
CA ILE A 117 1.97 15.03 7.22
C ILE A 117 2.14 16.34 6.46
N GLY A 118 1.44 16.52 5.34
CA GLY A 118 1.45 17.78 4.58
C GLY A 118 0.93 18.98 5.39
N LEU A 119 -0.16 18.80 6.15
CA LEU A 119 -0.73 19.85 7.01
C LEU A 119 0.22 20.23 8.15
N LEU A 120 0.88 19.24 8.78
CA LEU A 120 1.84 19.45 9.88
C LEU A 120 3.07 20.26 9.41
N VAL A 121 3.61 19.96 8.23
CA VAL A 121 4.75 20.68 7.64
C VAL A 121 4.40 22.12 7.30
N LEU A 122 3.20 22.35 6.73
CA LEU A 122 2.69 23.70 6.45
C LEU A 122 2.50 24.53 7.72
N LEU A 123 2.04 23.90 8.80
CA LEU A 123 1.79 24.56 10.08
C LEU A 123 3.10 24.91 10.82
N LEU A 124 4.14 24.06 10.72
CA LEU A 124 5.47 24.33 11.26
C LEU A 124 6.21 25.44 10.49
N ILE A 125 6.09 25.49 9.16
CA ILE A 125 6.68 26.57 8.35
C ILE A 125 5.94 27.89 8.58
N GLY A 126 4.61 27.85 8.73
CA GLY A 126 3.78 29.02 9.01
C GLY A 126 4.02 29.63 10.40
N LEU A 127 4.25 28.82 11.44
CA LEU A 127 4.53 29.30 12.80
C LEU A 127 6.00 29.70 13.02
N GLY A 128 6.95 29.09 12.30
CA GLY A 128 8.37 29.45 12.40
C GLY A 128 8.74 30.77 11.70
N GLY A 129 8.01 31.13 10.64
CA GLY A 129 8.30 32.34 9.85
C GLY A 129 7.97 33.65 10.56
N THR A 130 6.98 33.67 11.44
CA THR A 130 6.55 34.90 12.13
C THR A 130 7.42 35.29 13.33
N PHE A 131 8.30 34.39 13.80
CA PHE A 131 9.11 34.64 15.00
C PHE A 131 10.49 35.26 14.69
N LEU A 132 10.96 35.19 13.44
CA LEU A 132 12.27 35.71 13.04
C LEU A 132 12.27 37.15 12.46
N LEU A 133 11.11 37.80 12.38
CA LEU A 133 11.00 39.21 11.96
C LEU A 133 10.60 40.17 13.10
N GLY A 134 10.47 39.70 14.34
CA GLY A 134 9.92 40.49 15.45
C GLY A 134 10.82 40.72 16.67
N TRP A 135 12.03 40.15 16.74
CA TRP A 135 12.88 40.23 17.94
C TRP A 135 14.34 40.53 17.59
N GLY A 136 14.65 41.76 17.18
CA GLY A 136 16.02 42.17 16.87
C GLY A 136 16.17 43.64 16.50
N GLY A 137 16.33 44.50 17.50
CA GLY A 137 16.50 45.96 17.41
C GLY A 137 15.37 46.63 18.19
N ASP A 138 15.56 47.16 19.40
CA ASP A 138 16.50 48.23 19.70
C ASP A 138 17.12 48.08 21.10
N SER A 139 18.44 47.92 21.17
CA SER A 139 19.22 48.05 22.40
C SER A 139 20.60 48.58 22.05
N ALA A 140 20.68 49.85 21.67
CA ALA A 140 21.81 50.77 21.85
C ALA A 140 21.81 51.86 20.75
N ALA A 141 21.22 53.01 21.07
CA ALA A 141 21.68 54.29 20.53
C ALA A 141 21.75 55.29 21.70
N LEU A 142 22.98 55.73 21.96
CA LEU A 142 23.41 56.66 23.01
C LEU A 142 23.16 58.12 22.60
N ALA A 143 23.29 59.02 23.60
CA ALA A 143 23.47 60.49 23.51
C ALA A 143 22.17 61.29 23.28
N VAL A 144 21.68 62.09 24.23
CA VAL A 144 22.20 63.37 24.76
C VAL A 144 21.57 63.65 26.13
#